data_AF-A0A120K8I0-F1
#
_entry.id   AF-A0A120K8I0-F1
#
_cell.length_a   1.000
_cell.length_b   1.000
_cell.length_c   1.000
_cell.angle_alpha   90.00
_cell.angle_beta   90.00
_cell.angle_gamma   90.00
#
_symmetry.space_group_name_H-M   'P 1'
#
loop_
_entity.id
_entity.type
_entity.pdbx_description
1 polymer ?
#
loop_
_entity_poly.entity_id
_entity_poly.type
_entity_poly.pdbx_seq_one_letter_code
_entity_poly.pdbx_strand_id
1 'polypeptide(L)'
;PALKSNWLNIHVTVITGSYAFLGLSAALGVQTLLLYLAKGPGRDVVRAAIQRLDRLNYNVMVTGLAFLTIGTMLGGVWANESWGRYWGWDPKETWS
;
A
#
# COMPACT_ATOMS: atom_id res chain seq x y z
N PRO A 1 -10.08 -13.21 -23.84
CA PRO A 1 -9.84 -13.88 -22.54
C PRO A 1 -9.38 -12.87 -21.48
N ALA A 2 -10.16 -12.66 -20.41
CA ALA A 2 -9.93 -11.61 -19.40
C ALA A 2 -8.53 -11.62 -18.74
N LEU A 3 -7.90 -12.80 -18.68
CA LEU A 3 -6.55 -13.02 -18.14
C LEU A 3 -5.40 -12.67 -19.10
N LYS A 4 -5.70 -12.32 -20.36
CA LYS A 4 -4.71 -11.94 -21.39
C LYS A 4 -4.75 -10.44 -21.71
N SER A 5 -5.20 -9.60 -20.78
CA SER A 5 -5.29 -8.15 -20.96
C SER A 5 -4.07 -7.43 -20.38
N ASN A 6 -3.53 -6.45 -21.11
CA ASN A 6 -2.45 -5.59 -20.61
C ASN A 6 -2.88 -4.81 -19.35
N TRP A 7 -4.17 -4.48 -19.26
CA TRP A 7 -4.74 -3.79 -18.09
C TRP A 7 -4.64 -4.61 -16.82
N LEU A 8 -4.76 -5.94 -16.91
CA LEU A 8 -4.60 -6.83 -15.76
C LEU A 8 -3.18 -6.75 -15.21
N ASN A 9 -2.19 -6.83 -16.10
CA ASN A 9 -0.78 -6.79 -15.71
C ASN A 9 -0.42 -5.44 -15.06
N ILE A 10 -0.88 -4.33 -15.63
CA ILE A 10 -0.65 -2.98 -15.07
C ILE A 10 -1.33 -2.87 -13.69
N HIS A 11 -2.60 -3.26 -13.57
CA HIS A 11 -3.33 -3.22 -12.30
C HIS A 11 -2.62 -4.04 -11.21
N VAL A 12 -2.30 -5.30 -11.49
CA VAL A 12 -1.70 -6.23 -10.53
C VAL A 12 -0.31 -5.78 -10.10
N THR A 13 0.51 -5.29 -11.03
CA THR A 13 1.86 -4.80 -10.69
C THR A 13 1.81 -3.54 -9.83
N VAL A 14 0.90 -2.60 -10.12
CA VAL A 14 0.70 -1.38 -9.33
C VAL A 14 0.20 -1.71 -7.92
N ILE A 15 -0.79 -2.59 -7.79
CA ILE A 15 -1.36 -2.93 -6.47
C ILE A 15 -0.38 -3.77 -5.63
N THR A 16 0.35 -4.70 -6.25
CA THR A 16 1.38 -5.49 -5.56
C THR A 16 2.54 -4.60 -5.10
N GLY A 17 2.96 -3.65 -5.95
CA GLY A 17 3.98 -2.65 -5.60
C GLY A 17 3.55 -1.79 -4.41
N SER A 18 2.28 -1.39 -4.34
CA SER A 18 1.72 -0.68 -3.18
C SER A 18 1.90 -1.47 -1.88
N TYR A 19 1.58 -2.76 -1.87
CA TYR A 19 1.74 -3.60 -0.68
C TYR A 19 3.18 -3.70 -0.20
N ALA A 20 4.17 -3.67 -1.11
CA ALA A 20 5.58 -3.63 -0.73
C ALA A 20 5.92 -2.34 0.04
N PHE A 21 5.43 -1.18 -0.41
CA PHE A 21 5.63 0.09 0.30
C PHE A 21 4.90 0.13 1.65
N LEU A 22 3.67 -0.36 1.71
CA LEU A 22 2.92 -0.42 2.97
C LEU A 22 3.56 -1.40 3.97
N GLY A 23 4.06 -2.55 3.49
CA GLY A 23 4.81 -3.50 4.30
C GLY A 23 6.12 -2.90 4.83
N LEU A 24 6.85 -2.15 3.99
CA LEU A 24 8.04 -1.42 4.42
C LEU A 24 7.70 -0.35 5.48
N SER A 25 6.60 0.39 5.28
CA SER A 25 6.12 1.36 6.27
C SER A 25 5.78 0.71 7.60
N ALA A 26 5.11 -0.45 7.58
CA ALA A 26 4.83 -1.20 8.81
C ALA A 26 6.12 -1.59 9.54
N ALA A 27 7.13 -2.09 8.82
CA ALA A 27 8.44 -2.44 9.40
C ALA A 27 9.16 -1.22 9.99
N LEU A 28 9.21 -0.10 9.27
CA LEU A 28 9.80 1.16 9.76
C LEU A 28 9.04 1.73 10.97
N GLY A 29 7.71 1.62 10.97
CA GLY A 29 6.86 2.01 12.08
C GLY A 29 7.15 1.19 13.34
N VAL A 30 7.22 -0.13 13.22
CA VAL A 30 7.59 -1.03 14.32
C VAL A 30 9.00 -0.70 14.84
N GLN A 31 9.99 -0.53 13.95
CA GLN A 31 11.34 -0.15 14.35
C GLN A 31 11.35 1.18 15.12
N THR A 32 10.63 2.19 14.64
CA THR A 32 10.55 3.52 15.27
C THR A 32 9.88 3.42 16.64
N LEU A 33 8.84 2.60 16.78
CA LEU A 33 8.16 2.34 18.04
C LEU A 33 9.09 1.66 19.05
N LEU A 34 9.85 0.64 18.63
CA LEU A 34 10.82 -0.03 19.49
C LEU A 34 11.90 0.95 20.00
N LEU A 35 12.37 1.86 19.15
CA LEU A 35 13.31 2.92 19.54
C LEU A 35 12.69 3.91 20.53
N TYR A 36 11.40 4.23 20.38
CA TYR A 36 10.67 5.06 21.33
C TYR A 36 10.58 4.40 22.71
N LEU A 37 10.27 3.09 22.76
CA LEU A 37 10.16 2.33 24.00
C LEU A 37 11.52 2.11 24.68
N ALA A 38 12.59 1.93 23.91
CA ALA A 38 13.94 1.68 24.43
C ALA A 38 14.69 2.96 24.86
N LYS A 39 14.10 4.15 24.69
CA LYS A 39 14.79 5.42 24.96
C LYS A 39 14.80 5.77 26.46
N GLY A 40 15.98 5.70 27.08
CA GLY A 40 16.25 6.28 28.41
C GLY A 40 16.50 7.81 28.39
N PRO A 41 16.49 8.47 29.55
CA PRO A 41 16.75 9.91 29.67
C PRO A 41 18.16 10.29 29.17
N GLY A 42 18.29 11.44 28.50
CA GLY A 42 19.58 12.01 28.06
C GLY A 42 20.11 11.57 26.68
N ARG A 43 19.33 10.86 25.86
CA ARG A 43 19.76 10.40 24.52
C ARG A 43 19.22 11.26 23.37
N ASP A 44 19.85 12.41 23.12
CA ASP A 44 19.44 13.33 22.04
C ASP A 44 19.72 12.78 20.63
N VAL A 45 20.77 11.98 20.47
CA VAL A 45 21.08 11.28 19.20
C VAL A 45 19.95 10.33 18.80
N VAL A 46 19.37 9.60 19.76
CA VAL A 46 18.23 8.69 19.52
C VAL A 46 16.98 9.48 19.15
N ARG A 47 16.76 10.65 19.77
CA ARG A 47 15.64 11.54 19.43
C ARG A 47 15.72 12.01 17.97
N ALA A 48 16.91 12.43 17.52
CA ALA A 48 17.13 12.85 16.14
C ALA A 48 16.95 11.70 15.15
N ALA A 49 17.41 10.49 15.50
CA ALA A 49 17.22 9.29 14.67
C ALA A 49 15.73 8.93 14.51
N ILE A 50 14.97 8.95 15.60
CA ILE A 50 13.52 8.70 15.59
C ILE A 50 12.79 9.68 14.67
N GLN A 51 13.09 10.98 14.75
CA GLN A 51 12.46 11.97 13.87
C GLN A 51 12.78 11.75 12.39
N ARG A 52 13.99 11.29 12.07
CA ARG A 52 14.37 10.95 10.68
C ARG A 52 13.62 9.72 10.19
N LEU A 53 13.54 8.67 11.02
CA LEU A 53 12.81 7.44 10.69
C LEU A 53 11.32 7.70 10.53
N ASP A 54 10.73 8.54 11.38
CA ASP A 54 9.32 8.91 11.31
C ASP A 54 8.98 9.66 10.01
N ARG A 55 9.80 10.65 9.62
CA ARG A 55 9.64 11.34 8.33
C ARG A 55 9.80 10.41 7.14
N LEU A 56 10.77 9.50 7.19
CA LEU A 56 10.95 8.49 6.16
C LEU A 56 9.73 7.57 6.07
N ASN A 57 9.24 7.09 7.21
CA ASN A 57 8.06 6.24 7.30
C ASN A 57 6.83 6.93 6.72
N TYR A 58 6.60 8.20 7.06
CA TYR A 58 5.51 9.00 6.50
C TYR A 58 5.57 9.06 4.97
N ASN A 59 6.74 9.36 4.39
CA ASN A 59 6.90 9.44 2.93
C ASN A 59 6.65 8.09 2.25
N VAL A 60 7.15 7.00 2.83
CA VAL A 60 6.94 5.63 2.32
C VAL A 60 5.46 5.25 2.39
N MET A 61 4.79 5.56 3.51
CA MET A 61 3.37 5.28 3.73
C MET A 61 2.49 6.02 2.71
N VAL A 62 2.71 7.33 2.53
CA VAL A 62 1.96 8.14 1.56
C VAL A 62 2.16 7.62 0.14
N THR A 63 3.39 7.24 -0.21
CA THR A 63 3.70 6.64 -1.53
C THR A 63 2.92 5.33 -1.71
N GLY A 64 2.96 4.43 -0.73
CA GLY A 64 2.21 3.17 -0.76
C GLY A 64 0.69 3.39 -0.93
N LEU A 65 0.11 4.32 -0.17
CA LEU A 65 -1.31 4.69 -0.27
C LEU A 65 -1.67 5.28 -1.64
N ALA A 66 -0.81 6.09 -2.23
CA ALA A 66 -1.01 6.64 -3.58
C ALA A 66 -1.08 5.51 -4.61
N PHE A 67 -0.13 4.57 -4.58
CA PHE A 67 -0.15 3.40 -5.45
C PHE A 67 -1.37 2.50 -5.22
N LEU A 68 -1.83 2.33 -3.97
CA LEU A 68 -3.03 1.55 -3.67
C LEU A 68 -4.27 2.18 -4.31
N THR A 69 -4.39 3.50 -4.18
CA THR A 69 -5.50 4.28 -4.73
C THR A 69 -5.54 4.17 -6.25
N ILE A 70 -4.40 4.44 -6.91
CA ILE A 70 -4.27 4.32 -8.38
C ILE A 70 -4.54 2.88 -8.83
N GLY A 71 -3.95 1.90 -8.14
CA GLY A 71 -4.15 0.47 -8.42
C GLY A 71 -5.62 0.08 -8.37
N THR A 72 -6.35 0.53 -7.35
CA THR A 72 -7.79 0.25 -7.21
C THR A 72 -8.59 0.83 -8.37
N MET A 73 -8.29 2.07 -8.79
CA MET A 73 -8.95 2.69 -9.95
C MET A 73 -8.65 1.95 -11.26
N LEU A 74 -7.39 1.53 -11.47
CA LEU A 74 -7.00 0.71 -12.63
C LEU A 74 -7.69 -0.66 -12.65
N GLY A 75 -8.02 -1.21 -11.47
CA GLY A 75 -8.82 -2.43 -11.36
C GLY A 75 -10.22 -2.26 -11.95
N GLY A 76 -10.85 -1.10 -11.72
CA GLY A 76 -12.13 -0.76 -12.34
C GLY A 76 -12.03 -0.64 -13.87
N VAL A 77 -10.93 -0.07 -14.39
CA VAL A 77 -10.69 -0.01 -15.85
C VAL A 77 -10.56 -1.40 -16.45
N TRP A 78 -9.78 -2.28 -15.81
CA TRP A 78 -9.66 -3.67 -16.24
C TRP A 78 -10.99 -4.43 -16.18
N ALA A 79 -11.81 -4.19 -15.15
CA ALA A 79 -13.14 -4.79 -15.03
C ALA A 79 -14.06 -4.37 -16.18
N ASN A 80 -14.03 -3.09 -16.56
CA ASN A 80 -14.81 -2.60 -17.69
C ASN A 80 -14.38 -3.25 -19.02
N GLU A 81 -13.08 -3.39 -19.24
CA GLU A 81 -12.53 -4.07 -20.43
C GLU A 81 -12.93 -5.56 -20.47
N SER A 82 -12.97 -6.22 -19.30
CA SER A 82 -13.18 -7.67 -19.22
C SER A 82 -14.66 -8.08 -19.22
N TRP A 83 -15.51 -7.27 -18.59
CA TRP A 83 -16.91 -7.61 -18.30
C TRP A 83 -17.92 -6.55 -18.74
N GLY A 84 -17.47 -5.46 -19.38
CA GLY A 84 -18.33 -4.37 -19.84
C GLY A 84 -18.91 -3.49 -18.73
N ARG A 85 -18.39 -3.60 -17.50
CA ARG A 85 -18.79 -2.79 -16.34
C ARG A 85 -17.60 -2.54 -15.41
N TYR A 86 -17.54 -1.35 -14.80
CA TYR A 86 -16.44 -0.97 -13.89
C TYR A 86 -16.43 -1.72 -12.57
N TRP A 87 -17.61 -2.11 -12.06
CA TRP A 87 -17.75 -2.81 -10.79
C TRP A 87 -19.02 -3.65 -10.82
N GLY A 88 -18.97 -4.83 -10.21
CA GLY A 88 -20.12 -5.71 -10.11
C GLY A 88 -19.76 -6.95 -9.34
N TRP A 89 -20.71 -7.43 -8.56
CA TRP A 89 -20.61 -8.71 -7.87
C TRP A 89 -21.43 -9.72 -8.66
N ASP A 90 -20.84 -10.87 -8.98
CA ASP A 90 -21.64 -11.96 -9.53
C ASP A 90 -22.62 -12.46 -8.46
N PRO A 91 -23.78 -13.04 -8.82
CA PRO A 91 -24.72 -13.61 -7.85
C PRO A 91 -24.05 -14.58 -6.87
N LYS A 92 -22.96 -15.22 -7.30
CA LYS A 92 -22.14 -16.12 -6.46
C LYS A 92 -21.33 -15.46 -5.34
N GLU A 93 -21.14 -14.15 -5.43
CA GLU A 93 -20.34 -13.36 -4.49
C GLU A 93 -21.24 -12.57 -3.52
N THR A 94 -22.56 -12.57 -3.75
CA THR A 94 -23.55 -11.87 -2.92
C THR A 94 -24.67 -12.79 -2.45
N TRP A 95 -24.42 -14.09 -2.26
CA TRP A 95 -25.43 -15.02 -1.75
C TRP A 95 -25.82 -14.70 -0.30
N SER A 96 -26.74 -13.75 -0.14
CA SER A 96 -27.72 -13.56 0.94
C SER A 96 -28.78 -12.58 0.46
#